data_AF-A0A396IUA6-F1
#
_entry.id   AF-A0A396IUA6-F1
#
_cell.length_a   1.000
_cell.length_b   1.000
_cell.length_c   1.000
_cell.angle_alpha   90.00
_cell.angle_beta   90.00
_cell.angle_gamma   90.00
#
_symmetry.space_group_name_H-M   'P 1'
#
loop_
_entity.id
_entity.type
_entity.pdbx_description
1 polymer ?
#
loop_
_entity_poly.entity_id
_entity_poly.type
_entity_poly.pdbx_seq_one_letter_code
_entity_poly.pdbx_strand_id
1 'polypeptide(L)'
;MISRDVITKFVNEICNTLNLDLTNLLTLFTGPNCCLNSSRMDVYLDHVPQPTSTKNLIHFSQMTRTGKITKYDYVHQAQNLLHYGHRTPPTYDLTKIPTEFPLFLGVGGQDMLSDVQDVNLLLNDLKDHDSNKLVVSLNDNYAHLDFIAAINAKQLIYDPMIAFFNAH
;
A
#
# COMPACT_ATOMS: atom_id res chain seq x y z
N MET A 1 -17.36 10.77 -5.10
CA MET A 1 -16.94 9.91 -3.97
C MET A 1 -17.54 8.54 -4.21
N ILE A 2 -16.77 7.46 -4.13
CA ILE A 2 -17.30 6.10 -4.30
C ILE A 2 -17.84 5.66 -2.94
N SER A 3 -19.14 5.36 -2.85
CA SER A 3 -19.78 4.94 -1.61
C SER A 3 -19.52 3.47 -1.31
N ARG A 4 -19.68 3.07 -0.05
CA ARG A 4 -19.60 1.66 0.39
C ARG A 4 -20.50 0.77 -0.46
N ASP A 5 -21.73 1.20 -0.74
CA ASP A 5 -22.69 0.43 -1.54
C ASP A 5 -22.20 0.12 -2.96
N VAL A 6 -21.49 1.07 -3.60
CA VAL A 6 -20.91 0.86 -4.92
C VAL A 6 -19.78 -0.16 -4.85
N ILE A 7 -18.95 -0.09 -3.80
CA ILE A 7 -17.86 -1.05 -3.59
C ILE A 7 -18.42 -2.44 -3.31
N THR A 8 -19.41 -2.56 -2.43
CA THR A 8 -20.07 -3.83 -2.10
C THR A 8 -20.68 -4.48 -3.34
N LYS A 9 -21.33 -3.71 -4.21
CA LYS A 9 -21.86 -4.24 -5.48
C LYS A 9 -20.77 -4.75 -6.41
N PHE A 10 -19.71 -3.96 -6.62
CA PHE A 10 -18.57 -4.34 -7.44
C PHE A 10 -17.85 -5.59 -6.92
N VAL A 11 -17.65 -5.65 -5.60
CA VAL A 11 -17.10 -6.80 -4.90
C VAL A 11 -17.95 -8.05 -5.11
N ASN A 12 -19.26 -7.95 -4.90
CA ASN A 12 -20.17 -9.08 -5.10
C ASN A 12 -20.14 -9.59 -6.55
N GLU A 13 -20.02 -8.68 -7.51
CA GLU A 13 -19.91 -9.04 -8.93
C GLU A 13 -18.60 -9.80 -9.22
N ILE A 14 -17.46 -9.35 -8.68
CA ILE A 14 -16.18 -10.06 -8.76
C ILE A 14 -16.26 -11.44 -8.10
N CYS A 15 -16.77 -11.54 -6.87
CA CYS A 15 -16.88 -12.80 -6.15
C CYS A 15 -17.76 -13.80 -6.90
N ASN A 16 -18.89 -13.36 -7.44
CA ASN A 16 -19.79 -14.20 -8.23
C ASN A 16 -19.14 -14.65 -9.54
N THR A 17 -18.38 -13.77 -10.20
CA THR A 17 -17.73 -14.08 -11.48
C THR A 17 -16.56 -15.05 -11.31
N LEU A 18 -15.80 -14.91 -10.22
CA LEU A 18 -14.60 -15.71 -9.94
C LEU A 18 -14.86 -16.91 -9.01
N ASN A 19 -16.10 -17.09 -8.54
CA ASN A 19 -16.51 -18.12 -7.57
C ASN A 19 -15.64 -18.11 -6.29
N LEU A 20 -15.37 -16.91 -5.76
CA LEU A 20 -14.55 -16.68 -4.57
C LEU A 20 -15.43 -16.44 -3.33
N ASP A 21 -14.97 -16.91 -2.16
CA ASP A 21 -15.54 -16.45 -0.88
C ASP A 21 -15.02 -15.06 -0.47
N LEU A 22 -15.62 -14.46 0.55
CA LEU A 22 -15.28 -13.10 1.00
C LEU A 22 -13.85 -12.98 1.58
N THR A 23 -13.34 -14.02 2.22
CA THR A 23 -11.94 -14.17 2.67
C THR A 23 -10.99 -14.25 1.47
N ASN A 24 -11.41 -14.95 0.42
CA ASN A 24 -10.68 -15.07 -0.85
C ASN A 24 -10.61 -13.74 -1.63
N LEU A 25 -11.54 -12.82 -1.40
CA LEU A 25 -11.47 -11.48 -1.97
C LEU A 25 -10.44 -10.60 -1.25
N LEU A 26 -10.37 -10.65 0.09
CA LEU A 26 -9.37 -9.90 0.85
C LEU A 26 -7.96 -10.33 0.48
N THR A 27 -7.72 -11.62 0.30
CA THR A 27 -6.41 -12.15 -0.12
C THR A 27 -6.02 -11.72 -1.53
N LEU A 28 -6.98 -11.43 -2.43
CA LEU A 28 -6.67 -10.92 -3.78
C LEU A 28 -5.91 -9.59 -3.74
N PHE A 29 -6.23 -8.74 -2.76
CA PHE A 29 -5.60 -7.41 -2.62
C PHE A 29 -4.46 -7.42 -1.61
N THR A 30 -4.56 -8.22 -0.56
CA THR A 30 -3.61 -8.17 0.56
C THR A 30 -2.51 -9.23 0.44
N GLY A 31 -2.80 -10.36 -0.18
CA GLY A 31 -1.98 -11.58 -0.15
C GLY A 31 -2.46 -12.61 0.87
N PRO A 32 -1.83 -13.80 0.94
CA PRO A 32 -2.19 -14.85 1.88
C PRO A 32 -1.76 -14.48 3.32
N ASN A 33 -2.65 -13.81 4.06
CA ASN A 33 -2.37 -13.40 5.43
C ASN A 33 -2.18 -14.60 6.37
N CYS A 34 -1.10 -14.60 7.14
CA CYS A 34 -0.74 -15.72 8.01
C CYS A 34 -1.48 -15.72 9.34
N CYS A 35 -1.82 -14.54 9.84
CA CYS A 35 -1.86 -14.31 11.28
C CYS A 35 -3.10 -13.52 11.74
N LEU A 36 -4.14 -13.46 10.91
CA LEU A 36 -5.39 -12.78 11.22
C LEU A 36 -6.24 -13.55 12.24
N ASN A 37 -6.96 -12.81 13.08
CA ASN A 37 -7.96 -13.40 13.96
C ASN A 37 -9.29 -13.57 13.21
N SER A 38 -9.61 -14.81 12.81
CA SER A 38 -10.84 -15.13 12.08
C SER A 38 -12.11 -14.67 12.80
N SER A 39 -12.16 -14.76 14.13
CA SER A 39 -13.32 -14.31 14.93
C SER A 39 -13.49 -12.78 14.99
N ARG A 40 -12.54 -12.00 14.45
CA ARG A 40 -12.61 -10.54 14.37
C ARG A 40 -12.74 -10.02 12.94
N MET A 41 -12.74 -10.90 11.94
CA MET A 41 -12.78 -10.47 10.53
C MET A 41 -14.04 -9.68 10.17
N ASP A 42 -15.19 -10.06 10.70
CA ASP A 42 -16.44 -9.31 10.48
C ASP A 42 -16.35 -7.86 10.95
N VAL A 43 -15.67 -7.62 12.09
CA VAL A 43 -15.46 -6.28 12.62
C VAL A 43 -14.60 -5.43 11.68
N TYR A 44 -13.55 -6.01 11.11
CA TYR A 44 -12.71 -5.32 10.13
C TYR A 44 -13.49 -5.01 8.84
N LEU A 45 -14.25 -5.98 8.33
CA LEU A 45 -15.07 -5.85 7.11
C LEU A 45 -16.25 -4.88 7.27
N ASP A 46 -16.73 -4.67 8.49
CA ASP A 46 -17.73 -3.63 8.76
C ASP A 46 -17.18 -2.21 8.62
N HIS A 47 -15.86 -2.05 8.80
CA HIS A 47 -15.17 -0.76 8.76
C HIS A 47 -14.27 -0.60 7.53
N VAL A 48 -14.10 -1.62 6.69
CA VAL A 48 -13.25 -1.59 5.51
C VAL A 48 -14.01 -2.19 4.31
N PRO A 49 -13.94 -1.56 3.12
CA PRO A 49 -13.19 -0.35 2.79
C PRO A 49 -13.90 0.94 3.18
N GLN A 50 -13.13 1.93 3.61
CA GLN A 50 -13.61 3.31 3.78
C GLN A 50 -13.69 4.03 2.42
N PRO A 51 -14.59 5.03 2.26
CA PRO A 51 -14.77 5.73 1.00
C PRO A 51 -13.50 6.43 0.48
N THR A 52 -13.32 6.43 -0.85
CA THR A 52 -12.29 7.21 -1.54
C THR A 52 -12.85 7.88 -2.80
N SER A 53 -12.06 8.74 -3.45
CA SER A 53 -12.45 9.38 -4.71
C SER A 53 -12.15 8.48 -5.91
N THR A 54 -12.98 8.55 -6.95
CA THR A 54 -12.71 7.88 -8.24
C THR A 54 -11.37 8.32 -8.82
N LYS A 55 -11.00 9.59 -8.63
CA LYS A 55 -9.71 10.13 -9.06
C LYS A 55 -8.53 9.38 -8.42
N ASN A 56 -8.64 9.03 -7.14
CA ASN A 56 -7.61 8.28 -6.44
C ASN A 56 -7.43 6.86 -6.99
N LEU A 57 -8.54 6.15 -7.28
CA LEU A 57 -8.47 4.83 -7.89
C LEU A 57 -7.92 4.87 -9.33
N ILE A 58 -8.29 5.89 -10.12
CA ILE A 58 -7.72 6.09 -11.45
C ILE A 58 -6.22 6.37 -11.34
N HIS A 59 -5.79 7.19 -10.37
CA HIS A 59 -4.38 7.48 -10.15
C HIS A 59 -3.59 6.22 -9.81
N PHE A 60 -4.11 5.39 -8.89
CA PHE A 60 -3.51 4.11 -8.54
C PHE A 60 -3.34 3.23 -9.79
N SER A 61 -4.40 3.09 -10.62
CA SER A 61 -4.33 2.35 -11.89
C SER A 61 -3.32 2.92 -12.88
N GLN A 62 -3.17 4.25 -12.97
CA GLN A 62 -2.16 4.89 -13.81
C GLN A 62 -0.75 4.49 -13.38
N MET A 63 -0.46 4.49 -12.08
CA MET A 63 0.84 4.08 -11.55
C MET A 63 1.10 2.59 -11.82
N THR A 64 0.15 1.71 -11.53
CA THR A 64 0.27 0.26 -11.79
C THR A 64 0.52 -0.04 -13.27
N ARG A 65 -0.17 0.65 -14.19
CA ARG A 65 -0.01 0.42 -15.64
C ARG A 65 1.30 0.94 -16.21
N THR A 66 1.86 1.98 -15.60
CA THR A 66 3.07 2.63 -16.11
C THR A 66 4.34 2.18 -15.40
N GLY A 67 4.21 1.57 -14.21
CA GLY A 67 5.34 1.25 -13.33
C GLY A 67 6.06 2.50 -12.82
N LYS A 68 5.38 3.66 -12.77
CA LYS A 68 5.98 4.94 -12.41
C LYS A 68 5.16 5.65 -11.35
N ILE A 69 5.85 6.18 -10.34
CA ILE A 69 5.24 7.02 -9.31
C ILE A 69 5.26 8.46 -9.81
N THR A 70 4.17 8.88 -10.45
CA THR A 70 3.99 10.25 -10.97
C THR A 70 2.80 10.93 -10.31
N LYS A 71 2.69 12.25 -10.49
CA LYS A 71 1.43 12.96 -10.23
C LYS A 71 0.29 12.41 -11.11
N TYR A 72 -0.95 12.69 -10.74
CA TYR A 72 -2.13 12.25 -11.48
C TYR A 72 -2.07 12.72 -12.94
N ASP A 73 -2.23 11.81 -13.90
CA ASP A 73 -2.32 12.17 -15.30
C ASP A 73 -3.76 12.55 -15.64
N TYR A 74 -3.97 13.79 -16.05
CA TYR A 74 -5.28 14.24 -16.53
C TYR A 74 -5.60 13.74 -17.94
N VAL A 75 -4.71 12.96 -18.57
CA VAL A 75 -4.77 12.42 -19.93
C VAL A 75 -4.66 13.51 -21.00
N HIS A 76 -5.32 14.64 -20.80
CA HIS A 76 -5.22 15.82 -21.64
C HIS A 76 -4.01 16.67 -21.25
N GLN A 77 -3.07 16.82 -22.19
CA GLN A 77 -1.85 17.61 -22.00
C GLN A 77 -2.12 19.07 -21.57
N ALA A 78 -3.21 19.67 -22.03
CA ALA A 78 -3.60 21.02 -21.61
C ALA A 78 -3.96 21.09 -20.13
N GLN A 79 -4.63 20.06 -19.59
CA GLN A 79 -4.94 19.98 -18.17
C GLN A 79 -3.68 19.72 -17.35
N ASN A 80 -2.80 18.82 -17.78
CA ASN A 80 -1.49 18.64 -17.13
C ASN A 80 -0.70 19.96 -17.12
N LEU A 81 -0.70 20.71 -18.23
CA LEU A 81 -0.02 22.00 -18.32
C LEU A 81 -0.60 23.02 -17.33
N LEU A 82 -1.93 23.09 -17.23
CA LEU A 82 -2.61 23.96 -16.26
C LEU A 82 -2.30 23.57 -14.81
N HIS A 83 -2.20 22.28 -14.50
CA HIS A 83 -1.98 21.81 -13.14
C HIS A 83 -0.50 21.80 -12.72
N TYR A 84 0.42 21.56 -13.65
CA TYR A 84 1.81 21.25 -13.36
C TYR A 84 2.82 22.13 -14.07
N GLY A 85 2.40 22.96 -15.05
CA GLY A 85 3.34 23.66 -15.94
C GLY A 85 4.03 22.74 -16.95
N HIS A 86 3.66 21.46 -17.00
CA HIS A 86 4.22 20.45 -17.89
C HIS A 86 3.11 19.67 -18.60
N ARG A 87 3.32 19.27 -19.86
CA ARG A 87 2.32 18.50 -20.63
C ARG A 87 2.14 17.05 -20.14
N THR A 88 3.11 16.54 -19.40
CA THR A 88 3.10 15.21 -18.77
C THR A 88 3.17 15.36 -17.24
N PRO A 89 2.59 14.43 -16.47
CA PRO A 89 2.67 14.47 -15.01
C PRO A 89 4.13 14.35 -14.54
N PRO A 90 4.61 15.23 -13.64
CA PRO A 90 5.92 15.10 -13.03
C PRO A 90 6.06 13.80 -12.23
N THR A 91 7.26 13.20 -12.25
CA THR A 91 7.63 12.04 -11.44
C THR A 91 7.98 12.47 -10.01
N TYR A 92 7.66 11.64 -9.02
CA TYR A 92 8.16 11.80 -7.67
C TYR A 92 9.55 11.18 -7.59
N ASP A 93 10.53 12.02 -7.28
CA ASP A 93 11.93 11.63 -7.17
C ASP A 93 12.21 11.20 -5.72
N LEU A 94 12.22 9.88 -5.48
CA LEU A 94 12.37 9.30 -4.15
C LEU A 94 13.77 9.49 -3.58
N THR A 95 14.77 9.74 -4.42
CA THR A 95 16.15 10.07 -3.99
C THR A 95 16.22 11.41 -3.24
N LYS A 96 15.17 12.23 -3.31
CA LYS A 96 15.05 13.50 -2.59
C LYS A 96 14.51 13.36 -1.17
N ILE A 97 14.16 12.15 -0.73
CA ILE A 97 13.90 11.92 0.69
C ILE A 97 15.22 12.21 1.43
N PRO A 98 15.24 13.14 2.41
CA PRO A 98 16.49 13.52 3.08
C PRO A 98 17.16 12.31 3.72
N THR A 99 18.45 12.11 3.48
CA THR A 99 19.22 10.94 3.96
C THR A 99 19.22 10.78 5.48
N GLU A 100 19.05 11.88 6.20
CA GLU A 100 19.01 11.92 7.67
C GLU A 100 17.60 11.70 8.24
N PHE A 101 16.57 11.63 7.40
CA PHE A 101 15.19 11.45 7.86
C PHE A 101 15.01 10.01 8.37
N PRO A 102 14.61 9.79 9.64
CA PRO A 102 14.41 8.43 10.16
C PRO A 102 13.27 7.71 9.41
N LEU A 103 13.56 6.54 8.84
CA LEU A 103 12.62 5.68 8.14
C LEU A 103 12.59 4.27 8.75
N PHE A 104 11.39 3.82 9.09
CA PHE A 104 11.10 2.42 9.42
C PHE A 104 10.22 1.82 8.32
N LEU A 105 10.73 0.81 7.61
CA LEU A 105 10.04 0.12 6.53
C LEU A 105 9.68 -1.31 6.96
N GLY A 106 8.39 -1.56 7.18
CA GLY A 106 7.86 -2.92 7.34
C GLY A 106 7.64 -3.57 5.98
N VAL A 107 8.20 -4.76 5.75
CA VAL A 107 8.13 -5.47 4.47
C VAL A 107 7.54 -6.85 4.67
N GLY A 108 6.48 -7.18 3.93
CA GLY A 108 5.81 -8.47 4.01
C GLY A 108 6.19 -9.36 2.82
N GLY A 109 6.69 -10.57 3.08
CA GLY A 109 7.09 -11.49 2.00
C GLY A 109 5.92 -12.05 1.20
N GLN A 110 4.71 -12.01 1.76
CA GLN A 110 3.46 -12.42 1.09
C GLN A 110 2.58 -11.22 0.71
N ASP A 111 3.08 -9.99 0.81
CA ASP A 111 2.31 -8.79 0.48
C ASP A 111 2.10 -8.67 -1.04
N MET A 112 0.84 -8.66 -1.48
CA MET A 112 0.49 -8.53 -2.91
C MET A 112 0.24 -7.07 -3.35
N LEU A 113 0.15 -6.11 -2.42
CA LEU A 113 -0.05 -4.71 -2.73
C LEU A 113 1.26 -3.91 -2.68
N SER A 114 2.17 -4.31 -1.79
CA SER A 114 3.51 -3.75 -1.62
C SER A 114 4.53 -4.88 -1.72
N ASP A 115 4.58 -5.52 -2.90
CA ASP A 115 5.38 -6.72 -3.10
C ASP A 115 6.88 -6.44 -3.01
N VAL A 116 7.64 -7.50 -2.76
CA VAL A 116 9.08 -7.42 -2.51
C VAL A 116 9.85 -6.81 -3.70
N GLN A 117 9.37 -6.94 -4.94
CA GLN A 117 10.04 -6.36 -6.10
C GLN A 117 9.93 -4.84 -6.08
N ASP A 118 8.73 -4.30 -5.85
CA ASP A 118 8.50 -2.86 -5.75
C ASP A 118 9.21 -2.26 -4.54
N VAL A 119 9.26 -2.97 -3.41
CA VAL A 119 10.06 -2.55 -2.24
C VAL A 119 11.55 -2.47 -2.58
N ASN A 120 12.09 -3.42 -3.34
CA ASN A 120 13.49 -3.37 -3.77
C ASN A 120 13.78 -2.18 -4.70
N LEU A 121 12.81 -1.77 -5.53
CA LEU A 121 12.94 -0.53 -6.31
C LEU A 121 13.05 0.70 -5.40
N LEU A 122 12.19 0.79 -4.37
CA LEU A 122 12.29 1.85 -3.36
C LEU A 122 13.64 1.83 -2.62
N LEU A 123 14.11 0.66 -2.20
CA LEU A 123 15.40 0.54 -1.51
C LEU A 123 16.59 0.93 -2.41
N ASN A 124 16.49 0.70 -3.72
CA ASN A 124 17.50 1.17 -4.67
C ASN A 124 17.52 2.70 -4.79
N ASP A 125 16.36 3.35 -4.74
CA ASP A 125 16.28 4.82 -4.69
C ASP A 125 16.80 5.38 -3.35
N LEU A 126 16.68 4.61 -2.26
CA LEU A 126 17.16 4.94 -0.92
C LEU A 126 18.57 4.42 -0.60
N LYS A 127 19.33 3.92 -1.59
CA LYS A 127 20.65 3.31 -1.37
C LYS A 127 21.68 4.23 -0.68
N ASP A 128 21.51 5.55 -0.84
CA ASP A 128 22.40 6.58 -0.28
C ASP A 128 21.86 7.17 1.04
N HIS A 129 20.77 6.62 1.58
CA HIS A 129 20.18 7.01 2.87
C HIS A 129 21.10 6.59 4.03
N ASP A 130 21.12 7.34 5.15
CA ASP A 130 21.95 6.95 6.29
C ASP A 130 21.48 5.59 6.82
N SER A 131 22.40 4.61 6.85
CA SER A 131 22.15 3.26 7.34
C SER A 131 21.70 3.21 8.80
N ASN A 132 22.02 4.23 9.60
CA ASN A 132 21.55 4.33 10.99
C ASN A 132 20.13 4.91 11.08
N LYS A 133 19.63 5.53 10.01
CA LYS A 133 18.30 6.15 9.91
C LYS A 133 17.31 5.30 9.14
N LEU A 134 17.75 4.28 8.41
CA LEU A 134 16.89 3.36 7.68
C LEU A 134 16.84 1.98 8.35
N VAL A 135 15.70 1.63 8.92
CA VAL A 135 15.42 0.29 9.46
C VAL A 135 14.46 -0.43 8.53
N VAL A 136 14.86 -1.60 8.05
CA VAL A 136 14.01 -2.49 7.24
C VAL A 136 13.65 -3.71 8.08
N SER A 137 12.36 -3.87 8.37
CA SER A 137 11.80 -4.97 9.15
C SER A 137 11.03 -5.93 8.24
N LEU A 138 11.70 -6.99 7.79
CA LEU A 138 11.13 -8.03 6.94
C LEU A 138 10.41 -9.11 7.75
N ASN A 139 9.21 -9.47 7.32
CA ASN A 139 8.50 -10.64 7.79
C ASN A 139 7.99 -11.45 6.58
N ASP A 140 8.65 -12.57 6.30
CA ASP A 140 8.41 -13.38 5.10
C ASP A 140 6.99 -13.93 4.97
N ASN A 141 6.29 -14.07 6.10
CA ASN A 141 4.93 -14.64 6.15
C ASN A 141 3.83 -13.57 6.19
N TYR A 142 4.18 -12.30 6.36
CA TYR A 142 3.19 -11.23 6.41
C TYR A 142 2.69 -10.87 5.01
N ALA A 143 1.38 -10.77 4.91
CA ALA A 143 0.68 -10.11 3.81
C ALA A 143 0.24 -8.70 4.24
N HIS A 144 -0.37 -7.92 3.34
CA HIS A 144 -0.62 -6.49 3.55
C HIS A 144 -1.43 -6.16 4.81
N LEU A 145 -2.44 -6.98 5.13
CA LEU A 145 -3.33 -6.70 6.27
C LEU A 145 -2.71 -7.15 7.61
N ASP A 146 -1.74 -8.06 7.59
CA ASP A 146 -1.10 -8.56 8.81
C ASP A 146 -0.42 -7.43 9.60
N PHE A 147 0.12 -6.41 8.92
CA PHE A 147 0.73 -5.24 9.57
C PHE A 147 -0.21 -4.46 10.49
N ILE A 148 -1.53 -4.55 10.27
CA ILE A 148 -2.53 -3.85 11.08
C ILE A 148 -3.39 -4.79 11.93
N ALA A 149 -3.64 -6.01 11.46
CA ALA A 149 -4.65 -6.91 12.03
C ALA A 149 -4.10 -8.26 12.52
N ALA A 150 -2.80 -8.56 12.32
CA ALA A 150 -2.25 -9.80 12.82
C ALA A 150 -2.22 -9.83 14.35
N ILE A 151 -2.53 -10.98 14.93
CA ILE A 151 -2.52 -11.19 16.39
C ILE A 151 -1.14 -11.00 17.01
N ASN A 152 -0.08 -11.18 16.21
CA ASN A 152 1.32 -11.02 16.60
C ASN A 152 1.94 -9.69 16.12
N ALA A 153 1.16 -8.80 15.48
CA ALA A 153 1.65 -7.51 14.97
C ALA A 153 2.27 -6.65 16.08
N LYS A 154 1.73 -6.72 17.30
CA LYS A 154 2.32 -6.03 18.45
C LYS A 154 3.79 -6.38 18.62
N GLN A 155 4.10 -7.68 18.69
CA GLN A 155 5.45 -8.14 18.98
C GLN A 155 6.37 -7.96 17.77
N LEU A 156 5.89 -8.27 16.56
CA LEU A 156 6.73 -8.35 15.38
C LEU A 156 6.91 -7.01 14.67
N ILE A 157 5.95 -6.08 14.80
CA ILE A 157 5.98 -4.78 14.11
C ILE A 157 5.94 -3.63 15.10
N TYR A 158 4.97 -3.58 16.02
CA TYR A 158 4.75 -2.38 16.83
C TYR A 158 5.81 -2.17 17.91
N ASP A 159 6.29 -3.23 18.56
CA ASP A 159 7.34 -3.13 19.57
C ASP A 159 8.67 -2.65 18.94
N PRO A 160 9.14 -3.19 17.78
CA PRO A 160 10.23 -2.60 16.99
C PRO A 160 9.94 -1.17 16.52
N MET A 161 8.70 -0.93 16.06
CA MET A 161 8.01 0.35 15.87
C MET A 161 8.43 1.42 16.88
N ILE A 162 8.03 1.14 18.12
CA ILE A 162 8.20 2.04 19.26
C ILE A 162 9.67 2.16 19.64
N ALA A 163 10.44 1.07 19.58
CA ALA A 163 11.88 1.12 19.84
C ALA A 163 12.60 2.05 18.85
N PHE A 164 12.24 2.00 17.56
CA PHE A 164 12.75 2.90 16.53
C PHE A 164 12.43 4.36 16.84
N PHE A 165 11.18 4.68 17.21
CA PHE A 165 10.79 6.05 17.58
C PHE A 165 11.50 6.55 18.85
N ASN A 166 11.78 5.69 19.83
CA ASN A 166 12.50 6.11 21.03
C ASN A 166 13.99 6.37 20.79
N ALA A 167 14.53 5.89 19.67
CA ALA A 167 15.95 6.04 19.32
C ALA A 167 16.24 7.28 18.45
N HIS A 168 15.22 8.00 17.99
CA HIS A 168 15.31 9.11 17.03
C HIS A 168 14.55 10.35 17.50
#